data_AF-A0A0R2CHC7-F1
#
_entry.id   AF-A0A0R2CHC7-F1
#
_cell.length_a   1.000
_cell.length_b   1.000
_cell.length_c   1.000
_cell.angle_alpha   90.00
_cell.angle_beta   90.00
_cell.angle_gamma   90.00
#
_symmetry.space_group_name_H-M   'P 1'
#
loop_
_entity.id
_entity.type
_entity.pdbx_description
1 polymer ?
#
loop_
_entity_poly.entity_id
_entity_poly.type
_entity_poly.pdbx_seq_one_letter_code
_entity_poly.pdbx_strand_id
1 'polypeptide(L)'
;MDNKLTSIAFKQLLKNDNVRLIHGVLRTLNITPNRSDYQDLFQEGCLFYVQAYEDFFSIHSIEDLELFGPYAFRRIKWRLLDIIRKEIRQQEHIDSIQVTANAENEYDLPDSLATQFEADILTSAFFQELWNECTMQEQAYLANRVAGMSITKMAQMIGCSRQSIYKWRNSVIKKALKIIEK
;
A
#
# COMPACT_ATOMS: atom_id res chain seq x y z
N MET A 1 32.42 -9.81 -19.85
CA MET A 1 32.13 -8.71 -18.90
C MET A 1 33.17 -7.63 -19.14
N ASP A 2 32.79 -6.57 -19.83
CA ASP A 2 33.69 -5.47 -20.18
C ASP A 2 33.95 -4.59 -18.96
N ASN A 3 34.85 -5.07 -18.08
CA ASN A 3 35.25 -4.44 -16.82
C ASN A 3 35.56 -2.92 -16.93
N LYS A 4 35.97 -2.46 -18.12
CA LYS A 4 36.22 -1.04 -18.38
C LYS A 4 34.93 -0.21 -18.40
N LEU A 5 33.86 -0.71 -19.00
CA LEU A 5 32.61 0.02 -19.18
C LEU A 5 31.86 0.14 -17.85
N THR A 6 31.86 -0.93 -17.06
CA THR A 6 31.39 -0.95 -15.67
C THR A 6 32.12 0.08 -14.80
N SER A 7 33.46 0.12 -14.88
CA SER A 7 34.26 1.08 -14.11
C SER A 7 33.96 2.54 -14.50
N ILE A 8 33.74 2.81 -15.78
CA ILE A 8 33.32 4.12 -16.27
C ILE A 8 31.93 4.48 -15.75
N ALA A 9 30.98 3.54 -15.78
CA ALA A 9 29.63 3.74 -15.28
C ALA A 9 29.62 4.12 -13.80
N PHE A 10 30.39 3.43 -12.95
CA PHE A 10 30.54 3.78 -11.54
C PHE A 10 31.17 5.15 -11.32
N LYS A 11 32.20 5.52 -12.11
CA LYS A 11 32.77 6.87 -12.04
C LYS A 11 31.78 7.96 -12.44
N GLN A 12 30.94 7.70 -13.45
CA GLN A 12 29.89 8.62 -13.85
C GLN A 12 28.81 8.71 -12.78
N LEU A 13 28.44 7.59 -12.16
CA LEU A 13 27.46 7.55 -11.09
C LEU A 13 27.88 8.45 -9.91
N LEU A 14 29.16 8.40 -9.51
CA LEU A 14 29.68 9.18 -8.39
C LEU A 14 29.69 10.71 -8.62
N LYS A 15 29.36 11.18 -9.83
CA LYS A 15 29.12 12.60 -10.06
C LYS A 15 27.83 13.02 -9.35
N ASN A 16 27.90 14.14 -8.61
CA ASN A 16 26.80 14.64 -7.76
C ASN A 16 25.43 14.70 -8.46
N ASP A 17 25.38 15.01 -9.75
CA ASP A 17 24.12 15.12 -10.50
C ASP A 17 23.46 13.75 -10.76
N ASN A 18 24.25 12.69 -10.92
CA ASN A 18 23.74 11.34 -11.18
C ASN A 18 23.31 10.64 -9.88
N VAL A 19 23.97 10.94 -8.76
CA VAL A 19 23.50 10.52 -7.43
C VAL A 19 22.14 11.18 -7.11
N ARG A 20 21.98 12.45 -7.46
CA ARG A 20 20.69 13.17 -7.33
C ARG A 20 19.58 12.54 -8.14
N LEU A 21 19.88 11.97 -9.31
CA LEU A 21 18.89 11.23 -10.12
C LEU A 21 18.31 10.06 -9.32
N ILE A 22 19.15 9.28 -8.63
CA ILE A 22 18.69 8.14 -7.81
C ILE A 22 17.83 8.62 -6.64
N HIS A 23 18.26 9.64 -5.90
CA HIS A 23 17.44 10.23 -4.85
C HIS A 23 16.10 10.77 -5.39
N GLY A 24 16.10 11.32 -6.60
CA GLY A 24 14.90 11.73 -7.32
C GLY A 24 13.95 10.55 -7.58
N VAL A 25 14.48 9.43 -8.07
CA VAL A 25 13.70 8.20 -8.28
C VAL A 25 13.08 7.72 -6.96
N LEU A 26 13.88 7.59 -5.90
CA LEU A 26 13.41 7.15 -4.58
C LEU A 26 12.29 8.04 -4.05
N ARG A 27 12.43 9.36 -4.20
CA ARG A 27 11.40 10.33 -3.83
C ARG A 27 10.10 10.12 -4.60
N THR A 28 10.14 9.84 -5.90
CA THR A 28 8.92 9.57 -6.68
C THR A 28 8.21 8.27 -6.31
N LEU A 29 8.89 7.36 -5.63
CA LEU A 29 8.33 6.12 -5.09
C LEU A 29 7.87 6.29 -3.62
N ASN A 30 7.87 7.52 -3.10
CA ASN A 30 7.58 7.84 -1.69
C ASN A 30 8.51 7.13 -0.70
N ILE A 31 9.73 6.80 -1.10
CA ILE A 31 10.74 6.21 -0.23
C ILE A 31 11.49 7.35 0.45
N THR A 32 11.34 7.45 1.77
CA THR A 32 11.95 8.51 2.57
C THR A 32 13.22 7.99 3.28
N PRO A 33 14.20 8.86 3.58
CA PRO A 33 15.42 8.46 4.32
C PRO A 33 15.17 7.86 5.71
N ASN A 34 13.97 8.05 6.26
CA ASN A 34 13.59 7.50 7.56
C ASN A 34 13.10 6.04 7.48
N ARG A 35 12.93 5.50 6.27
CA ARG A 35 12.58 4.09 6.06
C ARG A 35 13.79 3.22 6.35
N SER A 36 13.60 2.09 7.03
CA SER A 36 14.68 1.21 7.48
C SER A 36 15.53 0.62 6.35
N ASP A 37 14.92 0.39 5.19
CA ASP A 37 15.55 -0.18 3.98
C ASP A 37 16.02 0.89 2.98
N TYR A 38 16.02 2.17 3.36
CA TYR A 38 16.36 3.27 2.46
C TYR A 38 17.75 3.11 1.84
N GLN A 39 18.74 2.76 2.67
CA GLN A 39 20.12 2.62 2.24
C GLN A 39 20.27 1.46 1.26
N ASP A 40 19.56 0.37 1.48
CA ASP A 40 19.58 -0.81 0.61
C ASP A 40 18.95 -0.47 -0.74
N LEU A 41 17.78 0.15 -0.75
CA LEU A 41 17.11 0.58 -1.99
C LEU A 41 17.93 1.64 -2.76
N PHE A 42 18.66 2.49 -2.06
CA PHE A 42 19.60 3.42 -2.69
C PHE A 42 20.76 2.69 -3.38
N GLN A 43 21.36 1.71 -2.71
CA GLN A 43 22.43 0.89 -3.29
C GLN A 43 21.94 0.07 -4.49
N GLU A 44 20.75 -0.52 -4.42
CA GLU A 44 20.10 -1.19 -5.56
C GLU A 44 19.88 -0.21 -6.73
N GLY A 45 19.44 1.01 -6.44
CA GLY A 45 19.33 2.08 -7.43
C GLY A 45 20.66 2.39 -8.13
N CYS A 46 21.77 2.39 -7.39
CA CYS A 46 23.12 2.56 -7.94
C CYS A 46 23.51 1.42 -8.88
N LEU A 47 23.20 0.17 -8.52
CA LEU A 47 23.47 -0.99 -9.36
C LEU A 47 22.64 -0.95 -10.65
N PHE A 48 21.36 -0.59 -10.56
CA PHE A 48 20.51 -0.45 -11.74
C PHE A 48 20.95 0.68 -12.65
N TYR A 49 21.51 1.76 -12.12
CA TYR A 49 22.11 2.82 -12.93
C TYR A 49 23.28 2.28 -13.76
N VAL A 50 24.18 1.50 -13.15
CA VAL A 50 25.32 0.91 -13.85
C VAL A 50 24.86 -0.03 -14.96
N GLN A 51 23.90 -0.91 -14.67
CA GLN A 51 23.31 -1.78 -15.69
C GLN A 51 22.61 -1.00 -16.80
N ALA A 52 21.90 0.09 -16.45
CA ALA A 52 21.27 0.95 -17.44
C ALA A 52 22.31 1.61 -18.34
N TYR A 53 23.44 2.03 -17.78
CA TYR A 53 24.54 2.65 -18.51
C TYR A 53 25.17 1.65 -19.49
N GLU A 54 25.47 0.45 -19.04
CA GLU A 54 26.03 -0.62 -19.89
C GLU A 54 25.09 -0.96 -21.05
N ASP A 55 23.81 -1.20 -20.76
CA ASP A 55 22.84 -1.56 -21.79
C ASP A 55 22.61 -0.41 -22.78
N PHE A 56 22.58 0.83 -22.32
CA PHE A 56 22.37 1.98 -23.19
C PHE A 56 23.55 2.18 -24.16
N PHE A 57 24.78 2.23 -23.63
CA PHE A 57 26.01 2.45 -24.43
C PHE A 57 26.51 1.20 -25.16
N SER A 58 25.89 0.04 -24.94
CA SER A 58 26.10 -1.13 -25.81
C SER A 58 25.50 -0.95 -27.21
N ILE A 59 24.50 -0.06 -27.35
CA ILE A 59 23.76 0.19 -28.59
C ILE A 59 23.97 1.63 -29.08
N HIS A 60 24.13 2.58 -28.15
CA HIS A 60 24.21 4.02 -28.45
C HIS A 60 25.62 4.57 -28.25
N SER A 61 25.91 5.66 -28.97
CA SER A 61 27.19 6.35 -28.88
C SER A 61 27.20 7.35 -27.73
N ILE A 62 28.39 7.83 -27.35
CA ILE A 62 28.58 8.85 -26.29
C ILE A 62 27.85 10.16 -26.63
N GLU A 63 27.61 10.44 -27.90
CA GLU A 63 26.84 11.59 -28.40
C GLU A 63 25.37 11.60 -27.92
N ASP A 64 24.82 10.42 -27.59
CA ASP A 64 23.43 10.26 -27.11
C ASP A 64 23.30 10.41 -25.58
N LEU A 65 24.34 10.91 -24.89
CA LEU A 65 24.38 11.01 -23.42
C LEU A 65 23.22 11.82 -22.84
N GLU A 66 22.68 12.80 -23.56
CA GLU A 66 21.52 13.58 -23.10
C GLU A 66 20.25 12.72 -22.96
N LEU A 67 20.11 11.67 -23.77
CA LEU A 67 18.97 10.74 -23.73
C LEU A 67 19.08 9.73 -22.58
N PHE A 68 20.30 9.53 -22.07
CA PHE A 68 20.56 8.54 -21.02
C PHE A 68 19.86 8.88 -19.70
N GLY A 69 19.81 10.15 -19.29
CA GLY A 69 19.20 10.57 -18.02
C GLY A 69 17.73 10.15 -17.88
N PRO A 70 16.84 10.53 -18.81
CA PRO A 70 15.44 10.11 -18.80
C PRO A 70 15.26 8.58 -18.90
N TYR A 71 16.11 7.91 -19.70
CA TYR A 71 16.11 6.46 -19.82
C TYR A 71 16.45 5.77 -18.49
N ALA A 72 17.56 6.15 -17.87
CA ALA A 72 18.03 5.63 -16.59
C ALA A 72 16.98 5.87 -15.49
N PHE A 73 16.40 7.08 -15.43
CA PHE A 73 15.36 7.40 -14.46
C PHE A 73 14.17 6.44 -14.54
N ARG A 74 13.63 6.21 -15.76
CA ARG A 74 12.50 5.31 -15.96
C ARG A 74 12.85 3.87 -15.59
N ARG A 75 14.02 3.41 -16.03
CA ARG A 75 14.48 2.04 -15.79
C ARG A 75 14.71 1.74 -14.32
N ILE A 76 15.45 2.61 -13.62
CA ILE A 76 15.71 2.46 -12.18
C ILE A 76 14.40 2.48 -11.39
N LYS A 77 13.48 3.40 -11.73
CA LYS A 77 12.16 3.48 -11.09
C LYS A 77 11.40 2.17 -11.19
N TRP A 78 11.34 1.56 -12.36
CA TRP A 78 10.60 0.30 -12.55
C TRP A 78 11.26 -0.86 -11.80
N ARG A 79 12.59 -0.97 -11.84
CA ARG A 79 13.31 -2.02 -11.13
C ARG A 79 13.12 -1.95 -9.62
N LEU A 80 13.24 -0.76 -9.02
CA LEU A 80 12.98 -0.57 -7.59
C LEU A 80 11.53 -0.87 -7.22
N LEU A 81 10.59 -0.47 -8.07
CA LEU A 81 9.17 -0.74 -7.85
C LEU A 81 8.84 -2.24 -7.94
N ASP A 82 9.55 -3.00 -8.79
CA ASP A 82 9.44 -4.45 -8.84
C ASP A 82 9.97 -5.13 -7.57
N ILE A 83 11.09 -4.64 -7.00
CA ILE A 83 11.60 -5.09 -5.70
C ILE A 83 10.54 -4.89 -4.62
N ILE A 84 10.02 -3.65 -4.49
CA ILE A 84 9.02 -3.32 -3.47
C ILE A 84 7.76 -4.18 -3.62
N ARG A 85 7.28 -4.39 -4.85
CA ARG A 85 6.14 -5.28 -5.10
C ARG A 85 6.42 -6.73 -4.73
N LYS A 86 7.65 -7.20 -4.94
CA LYS A 86 8.06 -8.56 -4.55
C LYS A 86 8.08 -8.69 -3.02
N GLU A 87 8.65 -7.72 -2.32
CA GLU A 87 8.66 -7.67 -0.85
C GLU A 87 7.25 -7.64 -0.28
N ILE A 88 6.35 -6.80 -0.82
CA ILE A 88 4.95 -6.76 -0.39
C ILE A 88 4.28 -8.13 -0.54
N ARG A 89 4.42 -8.78 -1.71
CA ARG A 89 3.85 -10.13 -1.91
C ARG A 89 4.45 -11.17 -0.97
N GLN A 90 5.75 -11.08 -0.69
CA GLN A 90 6.41 -11.99 0.26
C GLN A 90 5.91 -11.74 1.68
N GLN A 91 5.72 -10.48 2.08
CA GLN A 91 5.17 -10.13 3.38
C GLN A 91 3.73 -10.61 3.53
N GLU A 92 2.88 -10.46 2.51
CA GLU A 92 1.51 -11.01 2.51
C GLU A 92 1.51 -12.55 2.73
N HIS A 93 2.45 -13.26 2.11
CA HIS A 93 2.63 -14.70 2.32
C HIS A 93 3.21 -15.04 3.70
N ILE A 94 4.11 -14.22 4.26
CA ILE A 94 4.68 -14.45 5.59
C ILE A 94 3.64 -14.14 6.68
N ASP A 95 2.88 -13.06 6.55
CA ASP A 95 1.82 -12.69 7.51
C ASP A 95 0.74 -13.79 7.56
N SER A 96 0.40 -14.39 6.41
CA SER A 96 -0.49 -15.57 6.37
C SER A 96 0.13 -16.83 6.97
N ILE A 97 1.47 -16.97 6.97
CA ILE A 97 2.17 -18.10 7.60
C ILE A 97 2.40 -17.85 9.11
N GLN A 98 2.64 -16.62 9.57
CA GLN A 98 2.78 -16.32 11.01
C GLN A 98 1.46 -16.55 11.76
N VAL A 99 0.32 -16.37 11.08
CA VAL A 99 -0.99 -16.85 11.58
C VAL A 99 -1.01 -18.37 11.77
N THR A 100 -0.25 -19.14 10.99
CA THR A 100 -0.19 -20.62 11.10
C THR A 100 0.97 -21.17 11.95
N ALA A 101 2.10 -20.46 12.04
CA ALA A 101 3.32 -20.92 12.73
C ALA A 101 3.34 -20.55 14.23
N ASN A 102 2.49 -19.61 14.67
CA ASN A 102 2.29 -19.33 16.08
C ASN A 102 1.46 -20.41 16.80
N ALA A 103 1.06 -21.48 16.11
CA ALA A 103 0.28 -22.59 16.67
C ALA A 103 1.11 -23.63 17.46
N GLU A 104 2.45 -23.50 17.53
CA GLU A 104 3.32 -24.46 18.21
C GLU A 104 3.85 -23.98 19.59
N ASN A 105 3.47 -22.79 20.05
CA ASN A 105 3.76 -22.37 21.44
C ASN A 105 2.52 -22.53 22.33
N GLU A 106 2.49 -23.71 22.94
CA GLU A 106 1.65 -24.15 24.06
C GLU A 106 1.80 -23.21 25.29
N TYR A 107 1.08 -22.09 25.31
CA TYR A 107 0.65 -21.39 26.54
C TYR A 107 -0.63 -20.59 26.24
N ASP A 108 -1.78 -21.19 26.52
CA ASP A 108 -3.03 -20.53 26.95
C ASP A 108 -3.54 -19.34 26.11
N LEU A 109 -3.40 -19.39 24.78
CA LEU A 109 -4.12 -18.48 23.89
C LEU A 109 -5.50 -19.08 23.57
N PRO A 110 -6.60 -18.33 23.79
CA PRO A 110 -7.92 -18.76 23.36
C PRO A 110 -7.88 -19.12 21.87
N ASP A 111 -8.47 -20.25 21.50
CA ASP A 111 -8.58 -20.70 20.11
C ASP A 111 -9.03 -19.52 19.25
N SER A 112 -8.19 -19.11 18.29
CA SER A 112 -8.46 -17.96 17.45
C SER A 112 -9.82 -18.08 16.76
N LEU A 113 -10.25 -19.31 16.43
CA LEU A 113 -11.57 -19.60 15.87
C LEU A 113 -12.69 -19.40 16.88
N ALA A 114 -12.47 -19.75 18.15
CA ALA A 114 -13.42 -19.49 19.23
C ALA A 114 -13.53 -18.00 19.53
N THR A 115 -12.43 -17.25 19.58
CA THR A 115 -12.48 -15.78 19.74
C THR A 115 -13.09 -15.07 18.55
N GLN A 116 -12.84 -15.56 17.32
CA GLN A 116 -13.47 -15.02 16.12
C GLN A 116 -14.97 -15.27 16.16
N PHE A 117 -15.39 -16.47 16.57
CA PHE A 117 -16.79 -16.85 16.70
C PHE A 117 -17.52 -16.03 17.78
N GLU A 118 -16.93 -15.84 18.95
CA GLU A 118 -17.46 -14.98 20.00
C GLU A 118 -17.57 -13.52 19.53
N ALA A 119 -16.52 -12.99 18.89
CA ALA A 119 -16.52 -11.65 18.33
C ALA A 119 -17.59 -11.47 17.23
N ASP A 120 -17.79 -12.48 16.39
CA ASP A 120 -18.81 -12.48 15.33
C ASP A 120 -20.23 -12.54 15.92
N ILE A 121 -20.44 -13.32 16.98
CA ILE A 121 -21.71 -13.34 17.73
C ILE A 121 -21.99 -11.96 18.35
N LEU A 122 -21.01 -11.37 19.05
CA LEU A 122 -21.17 -10.05 19.67
C LEU A 122 -21.42 -8.96 18.61
N THR A 123 -20.68 -9.01 17.51
CA THR A 123 -20.82 -8.07 16.40
C THR A 123 -22.20 -8.19 15.75
N SER A 124 -22.66 -9.43 15.50
CA SER A 124 -23.98 -9.67 14.90
C SER A 124 -25.13 -9.24 15.84
N ALA A 125 -25.02 -9.52 17.14
CA ALA A 125 -25.98 -9.07 18.14
C ALA A 125 -26.05 -7.53 18.22
N PHE A 126 -24.88 -6.87 18.25
CA PHE A 126 -24.79 -5.41 18.23
C PHE A 126 -25.41 -4.81 16.95
N PHE A 127 -25.10 -5.37 15.78
CA PHE A 127 -25.69 -4.91 14.52
C PHE A 127 -27.20 -5.10 14.49
N GLN A 128 -27.73 -6.18 15.09
CA GLN A 128 -29.17 -6.39 15.20
C GLN A 128 -29.84 -5.35 16.13
N GLU A 129 -29.26 -5.06 17.30
CA GLU A 129 -29.80 -4.02 18.19
C GLU A 129 -29.78 -2.65 17.51
N LEU A 130 -28.65 -2.30 16.89
CA LEU A 130 -28.52 -1.05 16.13
C LEU A 130 -29.54 -1.00 14.97
N TRP A 131 -29.74 -2.11 14.25
CA TRP A 131 -30.70 -2.19 13.15
C TRP A 131 -32.13 -1.94 13.62
N ASN A 132 -32.51 -2.49 14.78
CA ASN A 132 -33.84 -2.32 15.36
C ASN A 132 -34.10 -0.89 15.84
N GLU A 133 -33.08 -0.20 16.35
CA GLU A 133 -33.16 1.21 16.74
C GLU A 133 -33.15 2.18 15.55
N CYS A 134 -32.71 1.72 14.38
CA CYS A 134 -32.63 2.53 13.17
C CYS A 134 -33.99 2.67 12.45
N THR A 135 -34.24 3.85 11.91
CA THR A 135 -35.37 4.10 11.00
C THR A 135 -35.12 3.48 9.62
N MET A 136 -36.17 3.30 8.79
CA MET A 136 -36.01 2.74 7.44
C MET A 136 -34.93 3.42 6.58
N GLN A 137 -34.77 4.73 6.72
CA GLN A 137 -33.77 5.50 5.98
C GLN A 137 -32.34 5.26 6.50
N GLU A 138 -32.19 5.11 7.81
CA GLU A 138 -30.92 4.79 8.46
C GLU A 138 -30.50 3.34 8.21
N GLN A 139 -31.46 2.42 8.20
CA GLN A 139 -31.28 1.03 7.78
C GLN A 139 -30.83 0.95 6.31
N ALA A 140 -31.45 1.74 5.43
CA ALA A 140 -31.02 1.82 4.03
C ALA A 140 -29.56 2.32 3.93
N TYR A 141 -29.16 3.31 4.73
CA TYR A 141 -27.75 3.71 4.81
C TYR A 141 -26.85 2.57 5.29
N LEU A 142 -27.21 1.89 6.39
CA LEU A 142 -26.44 0.80 6.97
C LEU A 142 -26.23 -0.37 5.99
N ALA A 143 -27.30 -0.87 5.37
CA ALA A 143 -27.23 -1.98 4.41
C ALA A 143 -26.33 -1.65 3.22
N ASN A 144 -26.47 -0.46 2.65
CA ASN A 144 -25.63 -0.03 1.53
C ASN A 144 -24.17 0.20 1.95
N ARG A 145 -23.94 0.60 3.21
CA ARG A 145 -22.59 0.77 3.75
C ARG A 145 -21.89 -0.57 3.98
N VAL A 146 -22.61 -1.58 4.49
CA VAL A 146 -22.10 -2.96 4.62
C VAL A 146 -21.76 -3.54 3.25
N ALA A 147 -22.55 -3.23 2.21
CA ALA A 147 -22.25 -3.62 0.83
C ALA A 147 -21.09 -2.83 0.17
N GLY A 148 -20.38 -1.98 0.91
CA GLY A 148 -19.22 -1.23 0.41
C GLY A 148 -19.54 -0.05 -0.53
N MET A 149 -20.80 0.40 -0.58
CA MET A 149 -21.18 1.48 -1.50
C MET A 149 -20.69 2.85 -1.05
N SER A 150 -20.37 3.71 -2.03
CA SER A 150 -20.03 5.11 -1.79
C SER A 150 -21.28 5.95 -1.55
N ILE A 151 -21.13 7.04 -0.77
CA ILE A 151 -22.24 7.97 -0.45
C ILE A 151 -22.84 8.57 -1.72
N THR A 152 -22.01 8.86 -2.73
CA THR A 152 -22.48 9.35 -4.03
C THR A 152 -23.36 8.34 -4.75
N LYS A 153 -22.95 7.06 -4.76
CA LYS A 153 -23.71 5.99 -5.40
C LYS A 153 -25.03 5.73 -4.67
N MET A 154 -25.01 5.76 -3.33
CA MET A 154 -26.22 5.67 -2.50
C MET A 154 -27.21 6.80 -2.79
N ALA A 155 -26.73 8.05 -2.89
CA ALA A 155 -27.57 9.22 -3.16
C ALA A 155 -28.28 9.10 -4.51
N GLN A 156 -27.55 8.67 -5.54
CA GLN A 156 -28.09 8.46 -6.87
C GLN A 156 -29.11 7.31 -6.90
N MET A 157 -28.80 6.19 -6.24
CA MET A 157 -29.67 5.00 -6.22
C MET A 157 -30.98 5.23 -5.46
N ILE A 158 -30.91 5.90 -4.30
CA ILE A 158 -32.07 6.16 -3.44
C ILE A 158 -32.86 7.40 -3.93
N GLY A 159 -32.26 8.23 -4.79
CA GLY A 159 -32.88 9.46 -5.30
C GLY A 159 -32.93 10.59 -4.27
N CYS A 160 -31.95 10.67 -3.37
CA CYS A 160 -31.89 11.69 -2.33
C CYS A 160 -30.61 12.53 -2.41
N SER A 161 -30.58 13.68 -1.73
CA SER A 161 -29.37 14.50 -1.67
C SER A 161 -28.29 13.82 -0.83
N ARG A 162 -27.01 14.07 -1.15
CA ARG A 162 -25.88 13.58 -0.35
C ARG A 162 -25.96 14.06 1.11
N GLN A 163 -26.53 15.25 1.34
CA GLN A 163 -26.72 15.82 2.68
C GLN A 163 -27.67 14.96 3.53
N SER A 164 -28.74 14.41 2.94
CA SER A 164 -29.64 13.49 3.64
C SER A 164 -28.92 12.22 4.09
N ILE A 165 -28.03 11.67 3.25
CA ILE A 165 -27.23 10.49 3.62
C ILE A 165 -26.24 10.79 4.73
N TYR A 166 -25.58 11.95 4.70
CA TYR A 166 -24.72 12.38 5.79
C TYR A 166 -25.50 12.56 7.10
N LYS A 167 -26.73 13.08 7.03
CA LYS A 167 -27.62 13.17 8.19
C LYS A 167 -27.95 11.78 8.74
N TRP A 168 -28.32 10.82 7.90
CA TRP A 168 -28.60 9.43 8.31
C TRP A 168 -27.37 8.78 8.94
N ARG A 169 -26.19 8.93 8.33
CA ARG A 169 -24.91 8.47 8.91
C ARG A 169 -24.72 9.01 10.33
N ASN A 170 -24.88 10.32 10.51
CA ASN A 170 -24.64 10.96 11.80
C ASN A 170 -25.66 10.50 12.85
N SER A 171 -26.91 10.27 12.46
CA SER A 171 -27.93 9.71 13.36
C SER A 171 -27.62 8.27 13.74
N VAL A 172 -27.19 7.43 12.78
CA VAL A 172 -26.76 6.04 13.04
C VAL A 172 -25.59 6.02 14.02
N ILE A 173 -24.57 6.86 13.81
CA ILE A 173 -23.41 6.96 14.72
C ILE A 173 -23.85 7.33 16.13
N LYS A 174 -24.76 8.31 16.28
CA LYS A 174 -25.30 8.69 17.59
C LYS A 174 -26.02 7.54 18.28
N LYS A 175 -26.79 6.73 17.54
CA LYS A 175 -27.49 5.55 18.08
C LYS A 175 -26.52 4.45 18.47
N ALA A 176 -25.50 4.19 17.64
CA ALA A 176 -24.44 3.24 17.96
C ALA A 176 -23.69 3.63 19.24
N LEU A 177 -23.34 4.92 19.41
CA LEU A 177 -22.68 5.39 20.63
C LEU A 177 -23.56 5.18 21.87
N LYS A 178 -24.87 5.43 21.78
CA LYS A 178 -25.80 5.17 22.89
C LYS A 178 -25.88 3.69 23.29
N ILE A 179 -25.75 2.77 22.34
CA ILE A 179 -25.77 1.32 22.61
C ILE A 179 -24.46 0.91 23.29
N ILE A 180 -23.32 1.51 22.91
CA ILE A 180 -22.01 1.24 23.53
C ILE A 180 -21.92 1.80 24.95
N GLU A 181 -22.56 2.95 25.21
CA GLU A 181 -22.58 3.62 26.52
C GLU A 181 -23.59 3.00 27.52
N LYS A 182 -24.43 2.06 27.07
CA LYS A 182 -25.49 1.41 27.85
C LYS A 182 -24.97 0.16 28.55
#